data_AF-A0A5K7ZJ23-F1
#
_entry.id   AF-A0A5K7ZJ23-F1
#
_cell.length_a   1.000
_cell.length_b   1.000
_cell.length_c   1.000
_cell.angle_alpha   90.00
_cell.angle_beta   90.00
_cell.angle_gamma   90.00
#
_symmetry.space_group_name_H-M   'P 1'
#
loop_
_entity.id
_entity.type
_entity.pdbx_description
1 polymer ?
#
loop_
_entity_poly.entity_id
_entity_poly.type
_entity_poly.pdbx_seq_one_letter_code
_entity_poly.pdbx_strand_id
1 'polypeptide(L)'
;MSRRKEKIDPNQMEFEFEFGDQVDRYIEVREQIKDAIEQGPPAIEFENEFEICAEIAVAAKRSLREWGGSRDDLVDAINAYFGRTQEGAEAIPPTCRNPLTKNMLNNYFSKPNSYPMPAYLLVAIQQVTGRMYPAEAIVGYGGAKVATGAELRQMTLGKLEENMDEMRKLKRELRRR
;
A
#
# COMPACT_ATOMS: atom_id res chain seq x y z
N MET A 1 -28.52 -52.91 -42.51
CA MET A 1 -27.11 -53.24 -42.17
C MET A 1 -26.53 -52.05 -41.42
N SER A 2 -26.48 -52.12 -40.09
CA SER A 2 -26.09 -51.01 -39.22
C SER A 2 -24.58 -50.79 -39.26
N ARG A 3 -24.16 -49.53 -39.47
CA ARG A 3 -22.74 -49.14 -39.36
C ARG A 3 -22.36 -49.19 -37.87
N ARG A 4 -21.53 -50.17 -37.51
CA ARG A 4 -20.89 -50.26 -36.19
C ARG A 4 -20.07 -48.99 -35.95
N LYS A 5 -20.35 -48.30 -34.84
CA LYS A 5 -19.51 -47.19 -34.34
C LYS A 5 -18.11 -47.74 -34.06
N GLU A 6 -17.10 -47.09 -34.63
CA GLU A 6 -15.69 -47.41 -34.41
C GLU A 6 -15.37 -47.31 -32.91
N LYS A 7 -14.74 -48.36 -32.39
CA LYS A 7 -14.22 -48.38 -31.02
C LYS A 7 -13.08 -47.37 -30.93
N ILE A 8 -13.23 -46.41 -30.02
CA ILE A 8 -12.18 -45.49 -29.57
C ILE A 8 -10.96 -46.34 -29.16
N ASP A 9 -9.77 -45.91 -29.57
CA ASP A 9 -8.51 -46.62 -29.39
C ASP A 9 -8.15 -46.67 -27.89
N PRO A 10 -7.87 -47.84 -27.29
CA PRO A 10 -7.50 -47.95 -25.88
C PRO A 10 -6.19 -47.24 -25.50
N ASN A 11 -5.39 -46.79 -26.47
CA ASN A 11 -4.20 -45.97 -26.25
C ASN A 11 -4.44 -44.47 -26.50
N GLN A 12 -5.65 -44.03 -26.83
CA GLN A 12 -5.98 -42.62 -26.78
C GLN A 12 -6.03 -42.18 -25.32
N MET A 13 -5.09 -41.31 -24.92
CA MET A 13 -5.23 -40.55 -23.69
C MET A 13 -6.55 -39.77 -23.76
N GLU A 14 -7.52 -40.16 -22.94
CA GLU A 14 -8.64 -39.28 -22.62
C GLU A 14 -8.02 -38.04 -22.00
N PHE A 15 -8.05 -36.92 -22.72
CA PHE A 15 -7.86 -35.63 -22.07
C PHE A 15 -9.08 -35.48 -21.14
N GLU A 16 -8.95 -35.92 -19.89
CA GLU A 16 -9.80 -35.48 -18.81
C GLU A 16 -9.63 -33.97 -18.75
N PHE A 17 -10.53 -33.27 -19.43
CA PHE A 17 -10.62 -31.83 -19.34
C PHE A 17 -11.09 -31.52 -17.91
N GLU A 18 -10.15 -31.43 -16.97
CA GLU A 18 -10.30 -30.76 -15.67
C GLU A 18 -10.62 -29.26 -15.81
N PHE A 19 -11.04 -28.81 -17.00
CA PHE A 19 -11.36 -27.42 -17.28
C PHE A 19 -12.56 -26.95 -16.44
N GLY A 20 -13.53 -27.83 -16.17
CA GLY A 20 -14.64 -27.52 -15.25
C GLY A 20 -14.11 -27.23 -13.84
N ASP A 21 -13.38 -28.17 -13.27
CA ASP A 21 -12.80 -28.05 -11.92
C ASP A 21 -11.82 -26.88 -11.80
N GLN A 22 -11.04 -26.56 -12.84
CA GLN A 22 -10.15 -25.41 -12.87
C GLN A 22 -10.91 -24.08 -12.92
N VAL A 23 -12.02 -24.02 -13.66
CA VAL A 23 -12.89 -22.84 -13.71
C VAL A 23 -13.59 -22.63 -12.36
N ASP A 24 -14.09 -23.70 -11.75
CA ASP A 24 -14.77 -23.61 -10.45
C ASP A 24 -13.79 -23.17 -9.35
N ARG A 25 -12.57 -23.75 -9.29
CA ARG A 25 -11.52 -23.27 -8.38
C ARG A 25 -11.15 -21.81 -8.63
N TYR A 26 -11.10 -21.38 -9.89
CA TYR A 26 -10.81 -19.99 -10.22
C TYR A 26 -11.91 -19.04 -9.73
N ILE A 27 -13.18 -19.42 -9.87
CA ILE A 27 -14.32 -18.66 -9.36
C ILE A 27 -14.26 -18.58 -7.83
N GLU A 28 -14.03 -19.71 -7.14
CA GLU A 28 -13.90 -19.74 -5.67
C GLU A 28 -12.76 -18.85 -5.17
N VAL A 29 -11.58 -18.93 -5.80
CA VAL A 29 -10.45 -18.07 -5.43
C VAL A 29 -10.78 -16.59 -5.69
N ARG A 30 -11.49 -16.27 -6.77
CA ARG A 30 -11.90 -14.89 -7.06
C ARG A 30 -12.90 -14.36 -6.03
N GLU A 31 -13.86 -15.18 -5.61
CA GLU A 31 -14.82 -14.83 -4.55
C GLU A 31 -14.11 -14.62 -3.21
N GLN A 32 -13.20 -15.52 -2.83
CA GLN A 32 -12.39 -15.36 -1.61
C GLN A 32 -11.56 -14.08 -1.62
N ILE A 33 -10.96 -13.72 -2.76
CA ILE A 33 -10.20 -12.47 -2.91
C ILE A 33 -11.14 -11.27 -2.78
N LYS A 34 -12.32 -11.32 -3.40
CA LYS A 34 -13.30 -10.24 -3.33
C LYS A 34 -13.78 -10.02 -1.89
N ASP A 35 -14.11 -11.10 -1.18
CA ASP A 35 -14.53 -11.06 0.22
C ASP A 35 -13.40 -10.52 1.12
N ALA A 36 -12.16 -10.93 0.89
CA ALA A 36 -11.00 -10.41 1.62
C ALA A 36 -10.75 -8.91 1.36
N ILE A 37 -11.03 -8.43 0.13
CA ILE A 37 -10.96 -6.99 -0.19
C ILE A 37 -12.07 -6.21 0.51
N GLU A 38 -13.29 -6.75 0.55
CA GLU A 38 -14.44 -6.11 1.20
C GLU A 38 -14.31 -6.07 2.72
N GLN A 39 -13.71 -7.10 3.33
CA GLN A 39 -13.44 -7.13 4.77
C GLN A 39 -12.33 -6.15 5.19
N GLY A 40 -11.42 -5.80 4.28
CA GLY A 40 -10.27 -4.95 4.58
C GLY A 40 -9.24 -5.63 5.49
N PRO A 41 -8.07 -5.02 5.70
CA PRO A 41 -7.13 -5.52 6.70
C PRO A 41 -7.74 -5.39 8.11
N PRO A 42 -7.49 -6.36 9.01
CA PRO A 42 -7.98 -6.26 10.38
C PRO A 42 -7.41 -4.99 11.03
N ALA A 43 -8.26 -4.29 11.79
CA ALA A 43 -7.81 -3.16 12.59
C ALA A 43 -6.79 -3.63 13.63
N ILE A 44 -5.69 -2.90 13.74
CA ILE A 44 -4.74 -3.11 14.83
C ILE A 44 -5.37 -2.50 16.08
N GLU A 45 -5.45 -3.26 17.16
CA GLU A 45 -5.86 -2.74 18.47
C GLU A 45 -4.65 -2.12 19.18
N PHE A 46 -4.88 -1.05 19.95
CA PHE A 46 -3.87 -0.46 20.83
C PHE A 46 -4.46 -0.25 22.22
N GLU A 47 -3.64 -0.42 23.24
CA GLU A 47 -4.09 -0.27 24.63
C GLU A 47 -4.07 1.19 25.07
N ASN A 48 -3.10 1.98 24.58
CA ASN A 48 -2.87 3.34 25.04
C ASN A 48 -2.12 4.22 24.01
N GLU A 49 -2.07 5.52 24.27
CA GLU A 49 -1.40 6.51 23.42
C GLU A 49 0.12 6.25 23.26
N PHE A 50 0.77 5.65 24.26
CA PHE A 50 2.21 5.40 24.22
C PHE A 50 2.59 4.34 23.19
N GLU A 51 1.75 3.32 23.01
CA GLU A 51 1.94 2.31 21.98
C GLU A 51 1.86 2.92 20.59
N ILE A 52 0.87 3.78 20.35
CA ILE A 52 0.73 4.51 19.08
C ILE A 52 1.97 5.35 18.79
N CYS A 53 2.45 6.09 19.79
CA CYS A 53 3.65 6.92 19.64
C CYS A 53 4.89 6.08 19.29
N ALA A 54 5.03 4.92 19.94
CA ALA A 54 6.11 3.98 19.68
C ALA A 54 6.04 3.38 18.27
N GLU A 55 4.86 2.92 17.83
CA GLU A 55 4.67 2.32 16.51
C GLU A 55 4.93 3.33 15.38
N ILE A 56 4.41 4.55 15.50
CA ILE A 56 4.69 5.63 14.53
C ILE A 56 6.19 5.90 14.44
N ALA A 57 6.88 5.98 15.58
CA ALA A 57 8.33 6.19 15.59
C ALA A 57 9.11 5.02 14.98
N VAL A 58 8.66 3.77 15.19
CA VAL A 58 9.24 2.57 14.56
C VAL A 58 9.03 2.60 13.05
N ALA A 59 7.84 2.96 12.57
CA ALA A 59 7.54 3.08 11.14
C ALA A 59 8.37 4.18 10.46
N ALA A 60 8.57 5.31 11.14
CA ALA A 60 9.46 6.36 10.66
C ALA A 60 10.94 5.93 10.62
N LYS A 61 11.43 5.19 11.64
CA LYS A 61 12.77 4.58 11.60
C LYS A 61 12.93 3.57 10.48
N ARG A 62 11.89 2.78 10.20
CA ARG A 62 11.88 1.83 9.08
C ARG A 62 12.04 2.56 7.75
N SER A 63 11.29 3.64 7.56
CA SER A 63 11.39 4.50 6.36
C SER A 63 12.81 5.00 6.13
N LEU A 64 13.47 5.49 7.19
CA LEU A 64 14.88 5.90 7.14
C LEU A 64 15.81 4.73 6.77
N ARG A 65 15.63 3.55 7.38
CA ARG A 65 16.48 2.38 7.11
C ARG A 65 16.40 1.94 5.66
N GLU A 66 15.20 1.91 5.09
CA GLU A 66 14.97 1.51 3.69
C GLU A 66 15.28 2.60 2.67
N TRP A 67 15.29 3.86 3.08
CA TRP A 67 15.81 4.97 2.28
C TRP A 67 17.34 4.90 2.15
N GLY A 68 18.02 4.34 3.16
CA GLY A 68 19.46 4.04 3.10
C GLY A 68 20.39 5.20 3.46
N GLY A 69 19.84 6.39 3.73
CA GLY A 69 20.61 7.55 4.21
C GLY A 69 20.87 7.53 5.71
N SER A 70 21.75 8.43 6.16
CA SER A 70 22.01 8.64 7.59
C SER A 70 20.92 9.53 8.23
N ARG A 71 20.94 9.61 9.57
CA ARG A 71 20.06 10.54 10.30
C ARG A 71 20.39 12.00 9.99
N ASP A 72 21.65 12.31 9.70
CA ASP A 72 22.06 13.67 9.36
C ASP A 72 21.51 14.04 7.98
N ASP A 73 21.65 13.13 7.00
CA ASP A 73 21.08 13.33 5.66
C ASP A 73 19.57 13.52 5.70
N LEU A 74 18.86 12.79 6.56
CA LEU A 74 17.42 12.94 6.74
C LEU A 74 17.07 14.32 7.33
N VAL A 75 17.82 14.79 8.33
CA VAL A 75 17.61 16.12 8.93
C VAL A 75 17.82 17.21 7.89
N ASP A 76 18.91 17.12 7.13
CA ASP A 76 19.25 18.10 6.09
C ASP A 76 18.18 18.11 5.00
N ALA A 77 17.74 16.94 4.55
CA ALA A 77 16.66 16.83 3.57
C ALA A 77 15.31 17.35 4.09
N ILE A 78 14.97 17.13 5.36
CA ILE A 78 13.75 17.68 5.98
C ILE A 78 13.83 19.21 6.07
N ASN A 79 14.97 19.75 6.47
CA ASN A 79 15.17 21.20 6.53
C ASN A 79 15.10 21.82 5.14
N ALA A 80 15.71 21.20 4.14
CA ALA A 80 15.62 21.61 2.74
C ALA A 80 14.17 21.56 2.24
N TYR A 81 13.42 20.50 2.55
CA TYR A 81 12.01 20.36 2.18
C TYR A 81 11.13 21.49 2.73
N PHE A 82 11.38 21.91 3.96
CA PHE A 82 10.66 23.03 4.58
C PHE A 82 11.27 24.41 4.29
N GLY A 83 12.39 24.49 3.58
CA GLY A 83 13.13 25.74 3.40
C GLY A 83 13.61 26.36 4.71
N ARG A 84 13.94 25.54 5.72
CA ARG A 84 14.40 26.03 7.02
C ARG A 84 15.87 26.37 6.98
N THR A 85 16.18 27.62 7.26
CA THR A 85 17.55 28.11 7.44
C THR A 85 17.68 28.79 8.80
N GLN A 86 18.92 28.89 9.31
CA GLN A 86 19.18 29.60 10.55
C GLN A 86 18.84 31.10 10.38
N GLU A 87 19.25 31.69 9.26
CA GLU A 87 18.97 33.08 8.91
C GLU A 87 17.46 33.39 8.84
N GLY A 88 16.68 32.48 8.26
CA GLY A 88 15.22 32.65 8.16
C GLY A 88 14.51 32.56 9.51
N ALA A 89 15.07 31.78 10.45
CA ALA A 89 14.55 31.68 11.81
C ALA A 89 14.90 32.91 12.67
N GLU A 90 16.03 33.56 12.40
CA GLU A 90 16.51 34.75 13.11
C GLU A 90 16.01 36.09 12.53
N ALA A 91 15.43 36.08 11.32
CA ALA A 91 14.85 37.26 10.68
C ALA A 91 13.69 37.87 11.50
N ILE A 92 13.44 39.17 11.31
CA ILE A 92 12.35 39.91 11.96
C ILE A 92 11.42 40.49 10.87
N PRO A 93 10.20 39.95 10.68
CA PRO A 93 9.64 38.75 11.32
C PRO A 93 10.29 37.45 10.83
N PRO A 94 10.23 36.35 11.61
CA PRO A 94 10.81 35.08 11.20
C PRO A 94 10.09 34.53 9.97
N THR A 95 10.87 34.11 8.97
CA THR A 95 10.35 33.57 7.71
C THR A 95 10.15 32.06 7.78
N CYS A 96 10.88 31.37 8.65
CA CYS A 96 10.73 29.94 8.89
C CYS A 96 10.91 29.58 10.38
N ARG A 97 10.54 28.34 10.74
CA ARG A 97 10.84 27.79 12.07
C ARG A 97 12.33 27.44 12.18
N ASN A 98 12.81 27.32 13.42
CA ASN A 98 14.16 26.80 13.70
C ASN A 98 14.42 25.49 12.94
N PRO A 99 15.59 25.34 12.31
CA PRO A 99 16.00 24.10 11.68
C PRO A 99 15.90 22.92 12.64
N LEU A 100 15.43 21.79 12.12
CA LEU A 100 15.47 20.52 12.83
C LEU A 100 16.94 20.17 13.06
N THR A 101 17.27 19.71 14.27
CA THR A 101 18.61 19.20 14.59
C THR A 101 18.59 17.68 14.73
N LYS A 102 19.74 17.05 14.54
CA LYS A 102 19.93 15.61 14.78
C LYS A 102 19.48 15.19 16.19
N ASN A 103 19.80 16.01 17.19
CA ASN A 103 19.43 15.71 18.59
C ASN A 103 17.92 15.71 18.78
N MET A 104 17.20 16.65 18.16
CA MET A 104 15.73 16.65 18.18
C MET A 104 15.18 15.38 17.51
N LEU A 105 15.69 15.03 16.33
CA LEU A 105 15.26 13.82 15.62
C LEU A 105 15.54 12.54 16.43
N ASN A 106 16.69 12.47 17.09
CA ASN A 106 17.04 11.36 17.97
C ASN A 106 16.12 11.24 19.17
N ASN A 107 15.65 12.36 19.74
CA ASN A 107 14.68 12.34 20.82
C ASN A 107 13.33 11.79 20.36
N TYR A 108 12.82 12.24 19.21
CA TYR A 108 11.57 11.72 18.63
C TYR A 108 11.66 10.21 18.37
N PHE A 109 12.81 9.74 17.90
CA PHE A 109 13.01 8.32 17.63
C PHE A 109 13.27 7.48 18.89
N SER A 110 14.04 7.98 19.85
CA SER A 110 14.49 7.18 20.99
C SER A 110 13.54 7.22 22.18
N LYS A 111 12.77 8.31 22.31
CA LYS A 111 11.88 8.56 23.45
C LYS A 111 10.52 9.08 22.95
N PRO A 112 9.80 8.32 22.09
CA PRO A 112 8.56 8.78 21.46
C PRO A 112 7.46 9.15 22.46
N ASN A 113 7.45 8.51 23.63
CA ASN A 113 6.46 8.77 24.68
C ASN A 113 6.67 10.14 25.37
N SER A 114 7.93 10.58 25.47
CA SER A 114 8.26 11.87 26.08
C SER A 114 8.35 12.99 25.06
N TYR A 115 8.69 12.63 23.82
CA TYR A 115 8.84 13.55 22.69
C TYR A 115 8.04 12.98 21.53
N PRO A 116 6.69 13.14 21.53
CA PRO A 116 5.86 12.68 20.44
C PRO A 116 6.26 13.42 19.16
N MET A 117 6.32 12.70 18.05
CA MET A 117 6.75 13.27 16.79
C MET A 117 5.67 14.20 16.24
N PRO A 118 5.98 15.47 15.94
CA PRO A 118 5.03 16.36 15.30
C PRO A 118 4.54 15.82 13.94
N ALA A 119 3.24 15.92 13.68
CA ALA A 119 2.63 15.40 12.45
C ALA A 119 3.28 15.94 11.17
N TYR A 120 3.67 17.22 11.14
CA TYR A 120 4.35 17.79 9.98
C TYR A 120 5.70 17.12 9.67
N LEU A 121 6.39 16.57 10.68
CA LEU A 121 7.62 15.81 10.45
C LEU A 121 7.34 14.46 9.83
N LEU A 122 6.21 13.82 10.15
CA LEU A 122 5.81 12.56 9.50
C LEU A 122 5.60 12.77 8.00
N VAL A 123 4.93 13.88 7.62
CA VAL A 123 4.76 14.27 6.22
C VAL A 123 6.11 14.50 5.53
N ALA A 124 7.02 15.21 6.19
CA ALA A 124 8.35 15.46 5.62
C ALA A 124 9.17 14.16 5.47
N ILE A 125 9.11 13.27 6.45
CA ILE A 125 9.78 11.96 6.38
C ILE A 125 9.23 11.14 5.21
N GLN A 126 7.91 11.10 5.03
CA GLN A 126 7.29 10.41 3.90
C GLN A 126 7.76 10.97 2.56
N GLN A 127 7.80 12.30 2.44
CA GLN A 127 8.19 12.95 1.19
C GLN A 127 9.68 12.77 0.88
N VAL A 128 10.55 12.87 1.88
CA VAL A 128 12.00 12.70 1.71
C VAL A 128 12.36 11.25 1.41
N THR A 129 11.75 10.31 2.14
CA THR A 129 12.09 8.88 1.99
C THR A 129 11.34 8.20 0.85
N GLY A 130 10.23 8.79 0.37
CA GLY A 130 9.32 8.17 -0.60
C GLY A 130 8.58 6.96 -0.04
N ARG A 131 8.54 6.78 1.28
CA ARG A 131 7.93 5.63 1.96
C ARG A 131 6.72 6.07 2.76
N MET A 132 5.64 5.28 2.68
CA MET A 132 4.37 5.57 3.34
C MET A 132 4.21 4.91 4.71
N TYR A 133 5.25 4.26 5.25
CA TYR A 133 5.17 3.54 6.53
C TYR A 133 4.60 4.37 7.69
N PRO A 134 4.95 5.66 7.88
CA PRO A 134 4.35 6.42 8.97
C PRO A 134 2.85 6.66 8.77
N ALA A 135 2.38 6.76 7.52
CA ALA A 135 0.94 6.85 7.24
C ALA A 135 0.26 5.50 7.45
N GLU A 136 0.87 4.40 6.99
CA GLU A 136 0.37 3.03 7.20
C GLU A 136 0.20 2.72 8.69
N ALA A 137 1.17 3.10 9.52
CA ALA A 137 1.08 2.93 10.97
C ALA A 137 -0.12 3.69 11.58
N ILE A 138 -0.46 4.87 11.05
CA ILE A 138 -1.61 5.65 11.55
C ILE A 138 -2.94 5.03 11.08
N VAL A 139 -3.04 4.67 9.81
CA VAL A 139 -4.32 4.21 9.24
C VAL A 139 -4.61 2.73 9.55
N GLY A 140 -3.59 1.94 9.89
CA GLY A 140 -3.73 0.52 10.24
C GLY A 140 -4.65 0.30 11.45
N TYR A 141 -4.69 1.23 12.40
CA TYR A 141 -5.64 1.18 13.52
C TYR A 141 -7.10 1.33 13.09
N GLY A 142 -7.34 1.95 11.94
CA GLY A 142 -8.68 2.08 11.36
C GLY A 142 -9.06 0.93 10.42
N GLY A 143 -8.24 -0.13 10.32
CA GLY A 143 -8.42 -1.18 9.31
C GLY A 143 -8.25 -0.67 7.88
N ALA A 144 -7.53 0.45 7.71
CA ALA A 144 -7.31 1.05 6.40
C ALA A 144 -5.91 0.71 5.87
N LYS A 145 -5.76 0.75 4.55
CA LYS A 145 -4.50 0.56 3.85
C LYS A 145 -4.15 1.80 3.06
N VAL A 146 -2.88 2.18 3.06
CA VAL A 146 -2.39 3.28 2.22
C VAL A 146 -2.12 2.75 0.82
N ALA A 147 -2.62 3.45 -0.18
CA ALA A 147 -2.29 3.22 -1.58
C ALA A 147 -1.75 4.52 -2.17
N THR A 148 -0.64 4.43 -2.88
CA THR A 148 -0.08 5.51 -3.67
C THR A 148 -0.98 5.82 -4.86
N GLY A 149 -0.87 7.04 -5.40
CA GLY A 149 -1.62 7.41 -6.61
C GLY A 149 -1.29 6.52 -7.82
N ALA A 150 -0.09 5.93 -7.87
CA ALA A 150 0.27 4.99 -8.93
C ALA A 150 -0.50 3.67 -8.81
N GLU A 151 -0.58 3.10 -7.60
CA GLU A 151 -1.35 1.89 -7.30
C GLU A 151 -2.84 2.10 -7.57
N LEU A 152 -3.40 3.23 -7.15
CA LEU A 152 -4.81 3.56 -7.42
C LEU A 152 -5.11 3.65 -8.93
N ARG A 153 -4.19 4.22 -9.73
CA ARG A 153 -4.34 4.26 -11.18
C ARG A 153 -4.31 2.87 -11.80
N GLN A 154 -3.41 2.00 -11.34
CA GLN A 154 -3.35 0.61 -11.80
C GLN A 154 -4.63 -0.17 -11.46
N MET A 155 -5.15 -0.01 -10.24
CA MET A 155 -6.43 -0.62 -9.86
C MET A 155 -7.58 -0.13 -10.74
N THR A 156 -7.62 1.17 -11.06
CA THR A 156 -8.64 1.76 -11.92
C THR A 156 -8.54 1.22 -13.34
N LEU A 157 -7.32 1.07 -13.88
CA LEU A 157 -7.09 0.46 -15.19
C LEU A 157 -7.58 -0.99 -15.23
N GLY A 158 -7.29 -1.79 -14.20
CA GLY A 158 -7.78 -3.17 -14.11
C GLY A 158 -9.31 -3.25 -14.15
N LYS A 159 -10.01 -2.39 -13.40
CA LYS A 159 -11.48 -2.31 -13.44
C LYS A 159 -12.02 -1.92 -14.83
N LEU A 160 -11.31 -1.06 -15.55
CA LEU A 160 -11.70 -0.67 -16.92
C LEU A 160 -11.54 -1.84 -17.90
N GLU A 161 -10.46 -2.63 -17.77
CA GLU A 161 -10.26 -3.83 -18.58
C GLU A 161 -11.34 -4.89 -18.34
N GLU A 162 -11.70 -5.15 -17.08
CA GLU A 162 -12.80 -6.05 -16.73
C GLU A 162 -14.12 -5.61 -17.38
N ASN A 163 -14.48 -4.33 -17.26
CA ASN A 163 -15.69 -3.78 -17.87
C ASN A 163 -15.66 -3.87 -19.41
N MET A 164 -14.49 -3.69 -20.03
CA MET A 164 -14.34 -3.83 -21.49
C MET A 164 -14.59 -5.27 -21.95
N ASP A 165 -14.12 -6.24 -21.19
CA ASP A 165 -14.31 -7.66 -21.50
C ASP A 165 -15.75 -8.12 -21.27
N GLU A 166 -16.42 -7.62 -20.23
CA GLU A 166 -17.86 -7.82 -20.05
C GLU A 166 -18.67 -7.25 -21.22
N MET A 167 -18.36 -6.02 -21.65
CA MET A 167 -19.01 -5.41 -22.82
C MET A 167 -18.79 -6.23 -24.10
N ARG A 168 -17.58 -6.78 -24.30
CA ARG A 168 -17.28 -7.65 -25.44
C ARG A 168 -18.07 -8.95 -25.39
N LYS A 169 -18.23 -9.55 -24.20
CA LYS A 169 -19.05 -10.75 -23.99
C LYS A 169 -20.52 -10.48 -24.29
N LEU A 170 -21.10 -9.42 -23.72
CA LEU A 170 -22.47 -8.98 -23.98
C LEU A 170 -22.72 -8.70 -25.46
N LYS A 171 -21.76 -8.05 -26.15
CA LYS A 171 -21.85 -7.81 -27.60
C LYS A 171 -21.86 -9.10 -28.42
N ARG A 172 -21.12 -10.14 -28.01
CA ARG A 172 -21.14 -11.46 -28.66
C ARG A 172 -22.47 -12.18 -28.42
N GLU A 173 -23.02 -12.08 -27.22
CA GLU A 173 -24.33 -12.66 -26.86
C GLU A 173 -25.47 -11.99 -27.63
N LEU A 174 -25.45 -10.65 -27.77
CA LEU A 174 -26.41 -9.90 -28.59
C LEU A 174 -26.35 -10.26 -30.08
N ARG A 175 -25.17 -10.57 -30.62
CA ARG A 175 -25.01 -10.99 -32.03
C ARG A 175 -25.46 -12.43 -32.31
N ARG A 176 -25.64 -13.24 -31.25
CA ARG A 176 -26.10 -14.64 -31.37
C ARG A 176 -27.62 -14.77 -31.29
N ARG A 177 -28.33 -13.70 -30.91
CA ARG A 177 -29.79 -13.56 -31.06
C ARG A 177 -30.10 -12.93 -32.41
#